data_AF-A0A5A5U2C8-F1
#
_entry.id   AF-A0A5A5U2C8-F1
#
_cell.length_a   1.000
_cell.length_b   1.000
_cell.length_c   1.000
_cell.angle_alpha   90.00
_cell.angle_beta   90.00
_cell.angle_gamma   90.00
#
_symmetry.space_group_name_H-M   'P 1'
#
loop_
_entity.id
_entity.type
_entity.pdbx_description
1 polymer ?
#
loop_
_entity_poly.entity_id
_entity_poly.type
_entity_poly.pdbx_seq_one_letter_code
_entity_poly.pdbx_strand_id
1 'polypeptide(L)' 'MTNLILRILLGLFSAVFFILLFFVSRSAHWPLHVTLILAIVLFLIINIGYIVLFYYARKEHLDKEE' A
#
# COMPACT_ATOMS: atom_id res chain seq x y z
N MET A 1 -17.72 -6.77 -4.29
CA MET A 1 -17.79 -5.35 -3.85
C MET A 1 -16.71 -5.03 -2.80
N THR A 2 -16.68 -5.74 -1.67
CA THR A 2 -15.77 -5.46 -0.53
C THR A 2 -14.29 -5.45 -0.90
N ASN A 3 -13.81 -6.42 -1.70
CA ASN A 3 -12.40 -6.48 -2.10
C ASN A 3 -11.97 -5.29 -3.00
N LEU A 4 -12.88 -4.82 -3.85
CA LEU A 4 -12.63 -3.66 -4.72
C LEU A 4 -12.55 -2.36 -3.90
N ILE A 5 -13.42 -2.22 -2.89
CA ILE A 5 -13.39 -1.09 -1.94
C ILE A 5 -12.08 -1.10 -1.15
N LEU A 6 -11.66 -2.26 -0.61
CA LEU A 6 -10.39 -2.41 0.12
C LEU A 6 -9.18 -2.03 -0.74
N ARG A 7 -9.15 -2.43 -2.01
CA ARG A 7 -8.08 -2.07 -2.96
C ARG A 7 -8.02 -0.58 -3.25
N ILE A 8 -9.19 0.07 -3.39
CA ILE A 8 -9.27 1.53 -3.56
C ILE A 8 -8.79 2.23 -2.29
N LEU A 9 -9.24 1.77 -1.11
CA LEU A 9 -8.83 2.31 0.18
C LEU A 9 -7.31 2.22 0.34
N LEU A 10 -6.73 1.04 0.08
CA LEU A 10 -5.29 0.80 0.16
C LEU A 10 -4.52 1.74 -0.78
N GLY A 11 -5.03 1.94 -2.00
CA GLY A 11 -4.47 2.89 -2.96
C GLY A 11 -4.51 4.32 -2.45
N LEU A 12 -5.65 4.76 -1.92
CA LEU A 12 -5.81 6.10 -1.38
C LEU A 12 -4.87 6.34 -0.18
N PHE A 13 -4.83 5.37 0.75
CA PHE A 13 -3.92 5.41 1.90
C PHE A 13 -2.46 5.44 1.45
N SER A 14 -2.08 4.65 0.44
CA SER A 14 -0.72 4.66 -0.08
C SER A 14 -0.31 6.01 -0.64
N ALA A 15 -1.18 6.67 -1.40
CA ALA A 15 -0.92 7.99 -1.96
C ALA A 15 -0.75 9.04 -0.86
N VAL A 16 -1.63 9.02 0.15
CA VAL A 16 -1.53 9.92 1.31
C VAL A 16 -0.23 9.69 2.08
N PHE A 17 0.12 8.44 2.38
CA PHE A 17 1.37 8.10 3.06
C PHE A 17 2.60 8.52 2.26
N PHE A 18 2.57 8.36 0.95
CA PHE A 18 3.65 8.80 0.08
C PHE A 18 3.82 10.33 0.12
N ILE A 19 2.73 11.08 -0.01
CA ILE A 19 2.78 12.55 0.09
C ILE A 19 3.29 13.00 1.47
N LEU A 20 2.78 12.38 2.54
CA LEU A 20 3.21 12.69 3.91
C LEU A 20 4.69 12.37 4.12
N LEU A 21 5.21 11.26 3.58
CA LEU A 21 6.62 10.90 3.67
C LEU A 21 7.51 12.00 3.08
N PHE A 22 7.17 12.50 1.88
CA PHE A 22 7.95 13.58 1.25
C PHE A 22 7.78 14.93 1.96
N PHE A 23 6.58 15.22 2.48
CA PHE A 23 6.34 16.42 3.27
C PHE A 23 7.15 16.42 4.57
N VAL A 24 7.14 15.31 5.30
CA VAL A 24 7.94 15.12 6.53
C VAL A 24 9.42 15.15 6.21
N SER A 25 9.86 14.43 5.18
CA SER A 25 11.25 14.46 4.73
C SER A 25 11.74 15.88 4.45
N ARG A 26 10.92 16.70 3.79
CA ARG A 26 11.26 18.10 3.50
C ARG A 26 11.30 18.95 4.76
N SER A 27 10.29 18.83 5.62
CA SER A 27 10.20 19.60 6.87
C SER A 27 11.35 19.27 7.83
N ALA A 28 11.66 17.98 7.99
CA ALA A 28 12.70 17.49 8.88
C ALA A 28 14.10 17.44 8.23
N HIS A 29 14.25 17.96 7.01
CA HIS A 29 15.51 18.00 6.25
C HIS A 29 16.22 16.63 6.18
N TRP A 30 15.44 15.57 5.97
CA TRP A 30 16.00 14.23 5.90
C TRP A 30 16.96 14.09 4.71
N PRO A 31 18.03 13.31 4.87
CA PRO A 31 18.88 12.96 3.75
C PRO A 31 18.06 12.23 2.68
N LEU A 32 18.30 12.58 1.41
CA LEU A 32 17.59 12.02 0.26
C LEU A 32 17.56 10.48 0.27
N HIS A 33 18.66 9.85 0.68
CA HIS A 33 18.76 8.39 0.75
C HIS A 33 17.79 7.77 1.76
N VAL A 34 17.57 8.41 2.91
CA VAL A 34 16.62 7.91 3.94
C VAL A 34 15.20 7.93 3.37
N THR A 35 14.83 9.02 2.73
CA THR A 35 13.50 9.18 2.10
C THR A 35 13.28 8.18 0.99
N LEU A 36 14.29 7.95 0.15
CA LEU A 36 14.25 6.92 -0.92
C LEU A 36 14.09 5.51 -0.35
N ILE A 37 14.87 5.14 0.67
CA ILE A 37 14.76 3.82 1.31
C ILE A 37 13.36 3.63 1.89
N LEU A 38 12.83 4.63 2.61
CA LEU A 38 11.48 4.56 3.17
C LEU A 38 10.40 4.50 2.10
N ALA A 39 10.56 5.20 0.97
CA ALA A 39 9.64 5.14 -0.14
C ALA A 39 9.62 3.74 -0.78
N ILE A 40 10.78 3.10 -0.95
CA ILE A 40 10.90 1.73 -1.45
C ILE A 40 10.23 0.75 -0.47
N VAL A 41 10.51 0.88 0.83
CA VAL A 41 9.90 0.03 1.87
C VAL A 41 8.38 0.16 1.86
N LEU A 42 7.87 1.40 1.79
CA LEU A 42 6.44 1.68 1.70
C LEU A 42 5.83 1.00 0.47
N PHE A 43 6.48 1.15 -0.69
CA PHE A 43 6.05 0.51 -1.94
C PHE A 43 5.97 -1.01 -1.82
N LEU A 44 6.97 -1.66 -1.20
CA LEU A 44 6.97 -3.10 -0.99
C LEU A 44 5.81 -3.54 -0.09
N ILE A 45 5.56 -2.84 1.02
CA ILE A 45 4.46 -3.15 1.95
C ILE A 45 3.11 -3.06 1.24
N ILE A 46 2.89 -2.01 0.44
CA ILE A 46 1.65 -1.82 -0.31
C ILE A 46 1.45 -2.95 -1.32
N ASN A 47 2.49 -3.33 -2.06
CA ASN A 47 2.42 -4.41 -3.03
C ASN A 47 2.11 -5.77 -2.38
N ILE A 48 2.74 -6.06 -1.23
CA ILE A 48 2.42 -7.25 -0.44
C ILE A 48 0.94 -7.21 -0.02
N GLY A 49 0.45 -6.05 0.46
CA GLY A 49 -0.96 -5.85 0.81
C GLY A 49 -1.91 -6.13 -0.36
N TYR A 50 -1.57 -5.67 -1.57
CA TYR A 50 -2.34 -5.97 -2.78
C TYR A 50 -2.34 -7.45 -3.15
N ILE A 51 -1.19 -8.13 -3.07
CA ILE A 51 -1.08 -9.57 -3.34
C ILE A 51 -1.93 -10.36 -2.34
N VAL A 52 -1.88 -10.00 -1.07
CA VAL A 52 -2.68 -10.62 -0.01
C VAL A 52 -4.17 -10.41 -0.24
N LEU A 53 -4.59 -9.17 -0.52
CA LEU A 53 -5.99 -8.85 -0.88
C LEU A 53 -6.47 -9.64 -2.10
N PHE A 54 -5.60 -9.82 -3.09
CA PHE A 54 -5.87 -10.64 -4.27
C PHE A 54 -6.01 -12.13 -3.92
N TYR A 55 -5.12 -12.65 -3.08
CA TYR A 55 -5.18 -14.03 -2.61
C TYR A 55 -6.48 -14.32 -1.85
N TYR A 56 -6.87 -13.44 -0.93
CA TYR A 56 -8.15 -13.56 -0.21
C TYR A 56 -9.35 -13.44 -1.14
N ALA A 57 -9.31 -12.56 -2.14
CA ALA A 57 -10.36 -12.48 -3.16
C ALA A 57 -10.55 -13.83 -3.84
N ARG A 58 -9.43 -14.42 -4.27
CA ARG A 58 -9.43 -15.67 -5.01
C ARG A 58 -9.88 -16.84 -4.15
N LYS A 59 -9.47 -16.88 -2.87
CA LYS A 59 -9.94 -17.89 -1.92
C LYS A 59 -11.45 -17.79 -1.68
N GLU A 60 -11.99 -16.59 -1.49
CA GLU A 60 -13.42 -16.36 -1.29
C GLU A 60 -14.25 -16.82 -2.51
N HIS A 61 -13.69 -16.74 -3.72
CA HIS A 61 -14.34 -17.26 -4.93
C HIS A 61 -14.33 -18.79 -4.98
N LEU A 62 -13.24 -19.44 -4.54
CA LEU A 62 -13.14 -20.91 -4.52
C LEU A 62 -14.04 -21.54 -3.45
N ASP A 63 -14.12 -20.96 -2.25
CA ASP A 63 -14.97 -21.46 -1.15
C ASP A 63 -16.48 -21.27 -1.42
N LYS A 64 -16.89 -20.52 -2.45
CA LYS A 64 -18.30 -20.32 -2.85
C LYS A 64 -18.74 -21.23 -4.00
N GLU A 65 -17.81 -21.92 -4.65
CA GLU A 65 -18.07 -22.85 -5.75
C GLU A 65 -18.14 -24.33 -5.28
N GLU A 66 -17.76 -24.63 -4.03
CA GLU A 66 -18.06 -25.89 -3.33
C GLU A 66 -19.34 -25.81 -2.50
#